data_AF-A0AAJ6NU30-F1
#
_entry.id   AF-A0AAJ6NU30-F1
#
_cell.length_a   1.000
_cell.length_b   1.000
_cell.length_c   1.000
_cell.angle_alpha   90.00
_cell.angle_beta   90.00
_cell.angle_gamma   90.00
#
_symmetry.space_group_name_H-M   'P 1'
#
loop_
_entity.id
_entity.type
_entity.pdbx_description
1 polymer ?
#
loop_
_entity_poly.entity_id
_entity_poly.type
_entity_poly.pdbx_seq_one_letter_code
_entity_poly.pdbx_strand_id
1 'polypeptide(L)'
;MLHALLFSLVIIVYLVMGYYLFNEWLFFFLQDEEMSSKQRSFYQMILIIMTILWPIVVPFAYLELLKFHKKHKKDIDILINQTDEMMAND
;
A
#
# COMPACT_ATOMS: atom_id res chain seq x y z
N MET A 1 3.86 -31.33 18.51
CA MET A 1 3.17 -31.41 17.20
C MET A 1 2.33 -30.17 16.92
N LEU A 2 1.42 -29.74 17.81
CA LEU A 2 0.62 -28.50 17.64
C LEU A 2 1.45 -27.24 17.35
N HIS A 3 2.52 -27.00 18.12
CA HIS A 3 3.40 -25.84 17.92
C HIS A 3 4.04 -25.79 16.52
N ALA A 4 4.43 -26.93 15.97
CA ALA A 4 5.01 -27.01 14.63
C ALA A 4 3.96 -26.69 13.55
N LEU A 5 2.71 -27.15 13.74
CA LEU A 5 1.61 -26.81 12.85
C LEU A 5 1.30 -25.31 12.86
N LEU A 6 1.22 -24.71 14.06
CA LEU A 6 1.01 -23.26 14.19
C LEU A 6 2.14 -22.45 13.54
N PHE A 7 3.39 -22.85 13.75
CA PHE A 7 4.54 -22.19 13.13
C PHE A 7 4.50 -22.28 11.60
N SER A 8 4.18 -23.46 11.05
CA SER A 8 4.02 -23.64 9.61
C SER A 8 2.90 -22.78 9.03
N LEU A 9 1.77 -22.66 9.73
CA LEU A 9 0.64 -21.83 9.31
C LEU A 9 1.05 -20.36 9.24
N VAL A 10 1.76 -19.85 10.26
CA VAL A 10 2.26 -18.47 10.28
C VAL A 10 3.22 -18.21 9.11
N ILE A 11 4.12 -19.14 8.81
CA ILE A 11 5.04 -19.02 7.67
C ILE A 11 4.25 -18.96 6.36
N ILE A 12 3.27 -19.85 6.17
CA ILE A 12 2.45 -19.88 4.95
C ILE A 12 1.71 -18.55 4.80
N VAL A 13 1.04 -18.06 5.85
CA VAL A 13 0.34 -16.78 5.82
C VAL A 13 1.31 -15.64 5.50
N TYR A 14 2.48 -15.62 6.14
CA TYR A 14 3.49 -14.60 5.91
C TYR A 14 3.99 -14.58 4.46
N LEU A 15 4.25 -15.75 3.87
CA LEU A 15 4.70 -15.87 2.48
C LEU A 15 3.60 -15.51 1.48
N VAL A 16 2.37 -15.97 1.70
CA VAL A 16 1.23 -15.68 0.82
C VAL A 16 0.93 -14.19 0.81
N MET A 17 0.83 -13.56 1.99
CA MET A 17 0.59 -12.11 2.09
C MET A 17 1.73 -11.31 1.49
N GLY A 18 2.98 -11.69 1.77
CA GLY A 18 4.15 -11.05 1.16
C GLY A 18 4.12 -11.14 -0.36
N TYR A 19 3.76 -12.30 -0.93
CA TYR A 19 3.66 -12.48 -2.38
C TYR A 19 2.59 -11.58 -3.02
N TYR A 20 1.40 -11.50 -2.42
CA TYR A 20 0.34 -10.60 -2.91
C TYR A 20 0.78 -9.14 -2.88
N LEU A 21 1.33 -8.67 -1.75
CA LEU A 21 1.81 -7.29 -1.60
C LEU A 21 2.95 -6.98 -2.56
N PHE A 22 3.89 -7.90 -2.73
CA PHE A 22 5.00 -7.74 -3.67
C PHE A 22 4.51 -7.54 -5.10
N ASN A 23 3.54 -8.35 -5.55
CA ASN A 23 3.00 -8.21 -6.91
C ASN A 23 2.28 -6.88 -7.10
N GLU A 24 1.48 -6.46 -6.11
CA GLU A 24 0.77 -5.19 -6.16
C GLU A 24 1.74 -4.02 -6.23
N TRP A 25 2.74 -3.99 -5.34
CA TRP A 25 3.76 -2.95 -5.36
C TRP A 25 4.61 -3.00 -6.63
N LEU A 26 4.94 -4.18 -7.13
CA LEU A 26 5.69 -4.33 -8.37
C LEU A 26 4.86 -3.79 -9.54
N PHE A 27 3.56 -4.06 -9.58
CA PHE A 27 2.66 -3.53 -10.61
C PHE A 27 2.61 -2.00 -10.58
N PHE A 28 2.48 -1.38 -9.41
CA PHE A 28 2.58 0.08 -9.29
C PHE A 28 3.95 0.60 -9.71
N PHE A 29 5.01 -0.07 -9.28
CA PHE A 29 6.38 0.30 -9.60
C PHE A 29 6.70 0.22 -11.11
N LEU A 30 6.11 -0.74 -11.82
CA LEU A 30 6.32 -0.91 -13.26
C LEU A 30 5.54 0.11 -14.11
N GLN A 31 4.45 0.66 -13.58
CA GLN A 31 3.65 1.69 -14.24
C GLN A 31 4.27 3.09 -14.16
N ASP A 32 5.26 3.30 -13.31
CA ASP A 32 5.98 4.57 -13.22
C ASP A 32 6.94 4.72 -14.41
N GLU A 33 6.46 5.35 -15.49
CA GLU A 33 7.19 5.57 -16.75
C GLU A 33 8.32 6.60 -16.62
N GLU A 34 8.37 7.40 -15.55
CA GLU A 34 9.35 8.48 -15.39
C GLU A 34 10.70 8.00 -14.80
N MET A 35 10.82 6.72 -14.43
CA MET A 35 12.03 6.21 -13.78
C MET A 35 13.19 5.89 -14.73
N SER A 36 14.36 6.47 -14.42
CA SER A 36 15.63 6.10 -15.05
C SER A 36 16.06 4.67 -14.69
N SER A 37 16.74 3.97 -15.61
CA SER A 37 17.20 2.58 -15.44
C SER A 37 18.06 2.34 -14.18
N LYS A 38 18.86 3.33 -13.76
CA LYS A 38 19.66 3.27 -12.52
C LYS A 38 18.78 3.34 -11.27
N GLN A 39 17.79 4.22 -11.27
CA GLN A 39 16.82 4.33 -10.18
C GLN A 39 16.02 3.03 -10.06
N ARG A 40 15.65 2.44 -11.20
CA ARG A 40 14.83 1.24 -11.23
C ARG A 40 15.41 0.07 -10.43
N SER A 41 16.72 -0.16 -10.56
CA SER A 41 17.41 -1.23 -9.82
C SER A 41 17.44 -0.97 -8.31
N PHE A 42 17.61 0.28 -7.90
CA PHE A 42 17.62 0.67 -6.49
C PHE A 42 16.24 0.50 -5.85
N TYR A 43 15.19 0.98 -6.51
CA TYR A 43 13.82 0.82 -6.01
C TYR A 43 13.33 -0.63 -6.01
N GLN A 44 13.83 -1.47 -6.92
CA GLN A 44 13.56 -2.90 -6.87
C GLN A 44 14.13 -3.56 -5.60
N MET A 45 15.31 -3.14 -5.13
CA MET A 45 15.85 -3.60 -3.84
C MET A 45 14.99 -3.13 -2.67
N ILE A 46 14.54 -1.87 -2.70
CA ILE A 46 13.63 -1.32 -1.70
C ILE A 46 12.33 -2.13 -1.65
N LEU A 47 11.77 -2.49 -2.81
CA LEU A 47 10.53 -3.25 -2.91
C LEU A 47 10.63 -4.64 -2.27
N ILE A 48 11.77 -5.32 -2.44
CA ILE A 48 12.07 -6.58 -1.75
C ILE A 48 12.15 -6.38 -0.24
N ILE A 49 12.86 -5.34 0.22
CA ILE A 49 13.00 -5.03 1.66
C ILE A 49 11.63 -4.71 2.26
N MET A 50 10.82 -3.89 1.59
CA MET A 50 9.46 -3.56 2.02
C MET A 50 8.58 -4.81 2.10
N THR A 51 8.78 -5.77 1.21
CA THR A 51 8.04 -7.04 1.20
C THR A 51 8.42 -7.91 2.38
N ILE A 52 9.70 -8.01 2.72
CA ILE A 52 10.11 -8.75 3.93
C ILE A 52 9.59 -8.03 5.19
N LEU A 53 9.64 -6.71 5.19
CA LEU A 53 9.17 -5.90 6.31
C LEU A 53 7.67 -5.57 6.25
N TRP A 54 6.88 -6.29 5.45
CA TRP A 54 5.45 -6.00 5.24
C TRP A 54 4.63 -5.90 6.54
N PRO A 55 4.87 -6.71 7.60
CA PRO A 55 4.11 -6.59 8.84
C PRO A 55 4.33 -5.26 9.57
N ILE A 56 5.41 -4.54 9.25
CA ILE A 56 5.71 -3.20 9.79
C ILE A 56 5.30 -2.14 8.76
N VAL A 57 5.70 -2.29 7.51
CA VAL A 57 5.46 -1.31 6.45
C VAL A 57 3.96 -1.05 6.25
N VAL A 58 3.13 -2.10 6.23
CA VAL A 58 1.68 -1.97 5.98
C VAL A 58 0.98 -1.18 7.09
N PRO A 59 1.14 -1.47 8.40
CA PRO A 59 0.57 -0.64 9.46
C PRO A 59 1.04 0.82 9.43
N PHE A 60 2.31 1.07 9.15
CA PHE A 60 2.84 2.43 9.07
C PHE A 60 2.24 3.20 7.89
N ALA A 61 2.16 2.58 6.71
CA ALA A 61 1.51 3.16 5.54
C ALA A 61 0.03 3.48 5.83
N TYR A 62 -0.68 2.60 6.54
CA TYR A 62 -2.06 2.85 6.93
C TYR A 62 -2.20 4.02 7.91
N LEU A 63 -1.29 4.16 8.88
CA LEU A 63 -1.30 5.29 9.81
C LEU A 63 -1.04 6.62 9.09
N GLU A 64 -0.16 6.64 8.11
CA GLU A 64 0.10 7.82 7.29
C GLU A 64 -1.12 8.19 6.44
N LEU A 65 -1.74 7.19 5.80
CA LEU A 65 -2.98 7.38 5.05
C LEU A 65 -4.11 7.91 5.95
N LEU A 66 -4.25 7.38 7.16
CA LEU A 66 -5.25 7.83 8.12
C LEU A 66 -5.00 9.28 8.57
N LYS A 67 -3.73 9.66 8.80
CA LYS A 67 -3.36 11.04 9.13
C LYS A 67 -3.67 11.99 7.98
N PHE A 68 -3.35 11.60 6.75
CA PHE A 68 -3.67 12.36 5.55
C PHE A 68 -5.18 12.56 5.41
N HIS A 69 -5.95 11.47 5.52
CA HIS A 69 -7.41 11.52 5.44
C HIS A 69 -7.99 12.45 6.52
N LYS A 70 -7.52 12.35 7.78
CA LYS A 70 -8.00 13.22 8.86
C LYS A 70 -7.66 14.69 8.63
N LYS A 71 -6.47 14.98 8.09
CA LYS A 71 -6.02 16.36 7.81
C LYS A 71 -6.84 17.01 6.69
N HIS A 72 -7.13 16.25 5.64
CA HIS A 72 -7.82 16.74 4.44
C HIS A 72 -9.32 16.47 4.42
N LYS A 73 -9.87 15.85 5.48
CA LYS A 73 -11.29 15.50 5.57
C LYS A 73 -12.19 16.70 5.26
N LYS A 74 -11.90 17.87 5.84
CA LYS A 74 -12.70 19.07 5.64
C LYS A 74 -12.68 19.54 4.19
N ASP A 75 -11.52 19.50 3.54
CA ASP A 75 -11.37 19.91 2.15
C ASP A 75 -12.09 18.92 1.21
N ILE A 76 -11.96 17.62 1.48
CA ILE A 76 -12.67 16.55 0.74
C ILE A 76 -14.18 16.68 0.91
N ASP A 77 -14.68 16.90 2.13
CA ASP A 77 -16.12 17.06 2.41
C ASP A 77 -16.69 18.29 1.65
N ILE A 78 -15.92 19.38 1.54
CA ILE A 78 -16.32 20.56 0.77
C ILE A 78 -16.41 20.22 -0.72
N LEU A 79 -15.39 19.55 -1.28
CA LEU A 79 -15.38 19.19 -2.70
C LEU A 79 -16.54 18.24 -3.08
N ILE A 80 -16.87 17.30 -2.20
CA ILE A 80 -18.00 16.39 -2.40
C ILE A 80 -19.31 17.18 -2.42
N ASN A 81 -19.54 18.04 -1.42
CA ASN A 81 -20.77 18.84 -1.35
C ASN A 81 -20.91 19.79 -2.56
N GLN A 82 -19.82 20.42 -3.00
CA GLN A 82 -19.84 21.27 -4.19
C GLN A 82 -20.17 20.49 -5.46
N THR A 83 -19.66 19.27 -5.58
CA THR A 83 -19.96 18.39 -6.73
C THR A 83 -21.44 18.00 -6.75
N ASP A 84 -22.01 17.68 -5.58
CA ASP A 84 -23.43 17.34 -5.44
C ASP A 84 -24.33 18.54 -5.77
N GLU A 85 -23.95 19.77 -5.38
CA GLU A 85 -24.67 21.00 -5.75
C GLU A 85 -24.60 21.30 -7.25
N MET A 86 -23.49 21.01 -7.93
CA MET A 86 -23.38 21.17 -9.38
C MET A 86 -24.27 20.16 -10.13
N MET A 87 -24.31 18.91 -9.67
CA MET A 87 -25.13 17.86 -10.28
C MET A 87 -26.65 18.01 -10.02
N ALA A 88 -27.04 18.76 -8.98
CA ALA A 88 -28.44 19.01 -8.65
C ALA A 88 -29.04 20.24 -9.34
N ASN A 89 -28.21 21.11 -9.92
CA ASN A 89 -28.63 22.34 -10.61
C ASN A 89 -28.59 22.23 -12.16
N ASP A 90 -28.17 21.08 -12.69
CA ASP A 90 -28.28 20.67 -14.11
C ASP A 90 -29.51 19.79 -14.34
#